data_AF-A0A7J2LWW2-F1
#
_entry.id   AF-A0A7J2LWW2-F1
#
_cell.length_a   1.000
_cell.length_b   1.000
_cell.length_c   1.000
_cell.angle_alpha   90.00
_cell.angle_beta   90.00
_cell.angle_gamma   90.00
#
_symmetry.space_group_name_H-M   'P 1'
#
loop_
_entity.id
_entity.type
_entity.pdbx_description
1 polymer ?
#
loop_
_entity_poly.entity_id
_entity_poly.type
_entity_poly.pdbx_seq_one_letter_code
_entity_poly.pdbx_strand_id
1 'polypeptide(L)'
;MPVHPIEYRYGSPEMREIFEVENRYRLMLQVEAALARAEAEVGLIPQEAAEAIERTVRECKVDLERIVEFERQVKHETMAVVLALSEAVGPLGEYVHFGVTSNDILDT
;
A
#
# COMPACT_ATOMS: atom_id res chain seq x y z
N MET A 1 8.99 22.87 5.96
CA MET A 1 8.52 24.18 5.46
C MET A 1 8.36 24.01 3.97
N PRO A 2 7.18 24.25 3.40
CA PRO A 2 6.96 24.04 1.97
C PRO A 2 7.86 24.98 1.18
N VAL A 3 8.63 24.40 0.25
CA VAL A 3 9.61 25.14 -0.56
C VAL A 3 9.00 25.49 -1.90
N HIS A 4 8.23 24.58 -2.49
CA HIS A 4 7.64 24.78 -3.79
C HIS A 4 6.31 25.53 -3.68
N PRO A 5 6.05 26.60 -4.46
CA PRO A 5 4.85 27.41 -4.29
C PRO A 5 3.54 26.69 -4.68
N ILE A 6 3.63 25.56 -5.39
CA ILE A 6 2.47 24.67 -5.59
C ILE A 6 1.98 24.12 -4.24
N GLU A 7 2.86 23.87 -3.28
CA GLU A 7 2.51 23.26 -2.00
C GLU A 7 1.67 24.18 -1.09
N TYR A 8 1.69 25.50 -1.30
CA TYR A 8 1.02 26.45 -0.38
C TYR A 8 0.30 27.64 -1.03
N ARG A 9 0.63 28.04 -2.27
CA ARG A 9 0.06 29.25 -2.92
C ARG A 9 -0.74 28.96 -4.18
N TYR A 10 -0.24 28.05 -5.03
CA TYR A 10 -0.80 27.84 -6.37
C TYR A 10 -1.50 26.49 -6.56
N GLY A 11 -1.16 25.46 -5.77
CA GLY A 11 -1.87 24.18 -5.81
C GLY A 11 -3.17 24.24 -5.05
N SER A 12 -4.26 23.77 -5.66
CA SER A 12 -5.52 23.63 -4.94
C SER A 12 -5.39 22.53 -3.86
N PRO A 13 -6.20 22.57 -2.80
CA PRO A 13 -6.21 21.51 -1.79
C PRO A 13 -6.41 20.11 -2.40
N GLU A 14 -7.36 19.99 -3.33
CA GLU A 14 -7.74 18.71 -3.96
C GLU A 14 -6.60 18.13 -4.79
N MET A 15 -5.89 18.98 -5.53
CA MET A 15 -4.74 18.54 -6.33
C MET A 15 -3.58 18.09 -5.43
N ARG A 16 -3.34 18.77 -4.32
CA ARG A 16 -2.26 18.39 -3.40
C ARG A 16 -2.55 17.05 -2.73
N GLU A 17 -3.78 16.86 -2.24
CA GLU A 17 -4.22 15.63 -1.56
C GLU A 17 -3.97 14.37 -2.40
N ILE A 18 -4.17 14.43 -3.72
CA ILE A 18 -3.91 13.31 -4.64
C ILE A 18 -2.44 12.84 -4.55
N PHE A 19 -1.49 13.77 -4.45
CA PHE A 19 -0.05 13.48 -4.48
C PHE A 19 0.59 13.48 -3.09
N GLU A 20 -0.19 13.58 -2.02
CA GLU A 20 0.33 13.41 -0.67
C GLU A 20 0.84 11.99 -0.46
N VAL A 21 1.97 11.87 0.25
CA VAL A 21 2.64 10.58 0.50
C VAL A 21 1.70 9.59 1.21
N GLU A 22 0.90 10.07 2.16
CA GLU A 22 -0.08 9.22 2.83
C GLU A 22 -1.14 8.69 1.85
N ASN A 23 -1.62 9.52 0.93
CA ASN A 23 -2.58 9.09 -0.08
C ASN A 23 -1.97 8.07 -1.02
N ARG A 24 -0.70 8.28 -1.43
CA ARG A 24 0.07 7.31 -2.22
C ARG A 24 0.16 5.95 -1.52
N TYR A 25 0.50 5.90 -0.24
CA TYR A 25 0.53 4.63 0.52
C TYR A 25 -0.86 3.99 0.61
N ARG A 26 -1.91 4.78 0.86
CA ARG A 26 -3.29 4.26 0.88
C ARG A 26 -3.69 3.64 -0.47
N LEU A 27 -3.32 4.28 -1.59
CA LEU A 27 -3.58 3.75 -2.93
C LEU A 27 -2.80 2.45 -3.18
N MET A 28 -1.51 2.41 -2.85
CA MET A 28 -0.71 1.17 -2.98
C MET A 28 -1.31 0.01 -2.17
N LEU A 29 -1.78 0.26 -0.94
CA LEU A 29 -2.48 -0.74 -0.13
C LEU A 29 -3.80 -1.21 -0.77
N GLN A 30 -4.54 -0.31 -1.43
CA GLN A 30 -5.75 -0.67 -2.16
C GLN A 30 -5.45 -1.53 -3.39
N VAL A 31 -4.37 -1.24 -4.12
CA VAL A 31 -3.91 -2.06 -5.25
C VAL A 31 -3.52 -3.45 -4.77
N GLU A 32 -2.74 -3.58 -3.69
CA GLU A 32 -2.39 -4.87 -3.08
C GLU A 32 -3.63 -5.70 -2.68
N ALA A 33 -4.62 -5.06 -2.07
CA ALA A 33 -5.88 -5.73 -1.72
C ALA A 33 -6.67 -6.19 -2.95
N ALA A 34 -6.74 -5.35 -3.99
CA ALA A 34 -7.41 -5.69 -5.24
C ALA A 34 -6.71 -6.82 -5.99
N LEU A 35 -5.36 -6.82 -5.98
CA LEU A 35 -4.53 -7.89 -6.51
C LEU A 35 -4.84 -9.21 -5.80
N ALA A 36 -4.75 -9.24 -4.47
CA ALA A 36 -5.00 -10.45 -3.68
C ALA A 36 -6.40 -11.04 -3.96
N ARG A 37 -7.42 -10.17 -4.09
CA ARG A 37 -8.77 -10.61 -4.49
C ARG A 37 -8.78 -11.26 -5.87
N ALA A 38 -8.19 -10.61 -6.87
CA ALA A 38 -8.13 -11.15 -8.23
C ALA A 38 -7.35 -12.47 -8.29
N GLU A 39 -6.26 -12.60 -7.53
CA GLU A 39 -5.48 -13.83 -7.43
C GLU A 39 -6.28 -14.98 -6.80
N ALA A 40 -7.06 -14.71 -5.76
CA ALA A 40 -7.94 -15.71 -5.15
C ALA A 40 -9.06 -16.14 -6.09
N GLU A 41 -9.66 -15.22 -6.85
CA GLU A 41 -10.71 -15.53 -7.84
C GLU A 41 -10.24 -16.54 -8.89
N VAL A 42 -8.95 -16.52 -9.25
CA VAL A 42 -8.34 -17.47 -10.20
C VAL A 42 -7.62 -18.64 -9.52
N GLY A 43 -7.64 -18.71 -8.19
CA GLY A 43 -7.10 -19.82 -7.39
C GLY A 43 -5.57 -19.82 -7.22
N LEU A 44 -4.89 -18.68 -7.39
CA LEU A 44 -3.44 -18.56 -7.16
C LEU A 44 -3.08 -18.50 -5.68
N ILE A 45 -3.90 -17.82 -4.87
CA ILE A 45 -3.75 -17.75 -3.41
C ILE A 45 -5.03 -18.26 -2.72
N PRO A 46 -4.96 -18.69 -1.45
CA PRO A 46 -6.15 -19.09 -0.70
C PRO A 46 -7.14 -17.94 -0.53
N GLN A 47 -8.45 -18.22 -0.65
CA GLN A 47 -9.52 -17.23 -0.46
C GLN A 47 -9.43 -16.53 0.92
N GLU A 48 -9.09 -17.29 1.96
CA GLU A 48 -8.93 -16.77 3.33
C GLU A 48 -7.81 -15.73 3.43
N ALA A 49 -6.75 -15.86 2.62
CA ALA A 49 -5.66 -14.89 2.58
C ALA A 49 -6.10 -13.57 1.94
N ALA A 50 -6.79 -13.65 0.80
CA ALA A 50 -7.37 -12.47 0.15
C ALA A 50 -8.35 -11.73 1.07
N GLU A 51 -9.26 -12.45 1.73
CA GLU A 51 -10.20 -11.86 2.69
C GLU A 51 -9.49 -11.20 3.88
N ALA A 52 -8.41 -11.80 4.37
CA ALA A 52 -7.62 -11.22 5.46
C ALA A 52 -6.91 -9.92 5.01
N ILE A 53 -6.30 -9.91 3.82
CA ILE A 53 -5.62 -8.74 3.25
C ILE A 53 -6.64 -7.61 3.02
N GLU A 54 -7.74 -7.90 2.31
CA GLU A 54 -8.79 -6.91 2.02
C GLU A 54 -9.38 -6.32 3.30
N ARG A 55 -9.67 -7.16 4.30
CA ARG A 55 -10.18 -6.69 5.59
C ARG A 55 -9.19 -5.77 6.30
N THR A 56 -7.90 -6.13 6.32
CA THR A 56 -6.86 -5.33 6.96
C THR A 56 -6.73 -3.95 6.31
N VAL A 57 -6.76 -3.87 4.98
CA VAL A 57 -6.72 -2.61 4.24
C VAL A 57 -8.00 -1.81 4.45
N ARG A 58 -9.18 -2.44 4.34
CA ARG A 58 -10.49 -1.77 4.51
C ARG A 58 -10.71 -1.21 5.91
N GLU A 59 -10.20 -1.90 6.94
CA GLU A 59 -10.29 -1.47 8.33
C GLU A 59 -9.18 -0.48 8.73
N CYS A 60 -8.37 -0.01 7.77
CA CYS A 60 -7.26 0.92 7.97
C CYS A 60 -6.30 0.47 9.09
N LYS A 61 -6.01 -0.84 9.15
CA LYS A 61 -5.17 -1.44 10.19
C LYS A 61 -3.66 -1.30 9.93
N VAL A 62 -3.28 -0.86 8.74
CA VAL A 62 -1.88 -0.61 8.40
C VAL A 62 -1.49 0.77 8.91
N ASP A 63 -0.48 0.81 9.79
CA ASP A 63 0.11 2.05 10.28
C ASP A 63 1.05 2.64 9.22
N LEU A 64 0.79 3.88 8.79
CA LEU A 64 1.61 4.57 7.79
C LEU A 64 2.98 4.95 8.35
N GLU A 65 3.09 5.19 9.66
CA GLU A 65 4.38 5.46 10.31
C GLU A 65 5.27 4.22 10.23
N ARG A 66 4.66 3.03 10.33
CA ARG A 66 5.36 1.75 10.19
C ARG A 66 5.93 1.54 8.79
N ILE A 67 5.23 1.99 7.75
CA ILE A 67 5.76 1.99 6.38
C ILE A 67 7.03 2.85 6.30
N VAL A 68 7.01 4.05 6.89
CA VAL A 68 8.18 4.95 6.91
C VAL A 68 9.35 4.33 7.67
N GLU A 69 9.08 3.63 8.78
CA GLU A 69 10.12 2.90 9.53
C GLU A 69 10.76 1.79 8.70
N PHE A 70 9.96 0.99 8.00
CA PHE A 70 10.47 -0.05 7.11
C PHE A 70 11.25 0.56 5.94
N GLU A 71 10.75 1.63 5.33
CA GLU A 71 11.42 2.30 4.21
C GLU A 71 12.83 2.77 4.59
N ARG A 72 13.01 3.30 5.81
CA ARG A 72 14.34 3.68 6.32
C ARG A 72 15.31 2.49 6.42
N GLN A 73 14.80 1.29 6.68
CA GLN A 73 15.59 0.07 6.81
C GLN A 73 15.90 -0.55 5.45
N VAL A 74 14.88 -0.77 4.62
CA VAL A 74 15.00 -1.52 3.36
C VAL A 74 15.36 -0.62 2.17
N LYS A 75 15.17 0.70 2.30
CA LYS A 75 15.43 1.71 1.25
C LYS A 75 14.70 1.42 -0.07
N HIS A 76 13.50 0.85 0.06
CA HIS A 76 12.63 0.50 -1.05
C HIS A 76 11.16 0.70 -0.62
N GLU A 77 10.50 1.69 -1.23
CA GLU A 77 9.13 2.10 -0.87
C GLU A 77 8.12 0.95 -0.96
N THR A 78 8.00 0.29 -2.12
CA THR A 78 7.04 -0.81 -2.29
C THR A 78 7.27 -1.94 -1.30
N MET A 79 8.51 -2.37 -1.09
CA MET A 79 8.83 -3.39 -0.10
C MET A 79 8.44 -2.96 1.33
N ALA A 80 8.57 -1.68 1.67
CA ALA A 80 8.15 -1.16 2.97
C ALA A 80 6.63 -1.25 3.17
N VAL A 81 5.84 -0.94 2.12
CA VAL A 81 4.38 -1.13 2.11
C VAL A 81 4.02 -2.61 2.29
N VAL A 82 4.68 -3.49 1.54
CA VAL A 82 4.48 -4.95 1.62
C VAL A 82 4.78 -5.45 3.03
N LEU A 83 5.90 -5.07 3.64
CA LEU A 83 6.26 -5.47 5.00
C LEU A 83 5.23 -5.00 6.03
N ALA A 84 4.79 -3.74 5.94
CA ALA A 84 3.80 -3.19 6.86
C ALA A 84 2.44 -3.89 6.72
N LEU A 85 2.00 -4.16 5.49
CA LEU A 85 0.75 -4.88 5.24
C LEU A 85 0.84 -6.35 5.70
N SER A 86 1.92 -7.06 5.37
CA SER A 86 2.16 -8.43 5.85
C SER A 86 2.20 -8.50 7.38
N GLU A 87 2.85 -7.54 8.06
CA GLU A 87 2.88 -7.45 9.52
C GLU A 87 1.47 -7.27 10.10
N ALA A 88 0.65 -6.41 9.51
CA ALA A 88 -0.73 -6.16 9.94
C ALA A 88 -1.68 -7.34 9.67
N VAL A 89 -1.46 -8.10 8.60
CA VAL A 89 -2.26 -9.30 8.26
C VAL A 89 -1.89 -10.49 9.15
N GLY A 90 -0.62 -10.63 9.53
CA GLY A 90 -0.13 -11.71 10.38
C GLY A 90 0.19 -12.99 9.58
N PRO A 91 -0.26 -14.19 10.01
CA PRO A 91 0.16 -15.46 9.39
C PRO A 91 -0.13 -15.59 7.89
N LEU A 92 -1.19 -14.93 7.41
CA LEU A 92 -1.57 -14.93 5.98
C LEU A 92 -0.86 -13.82 5.18
N GLY A 93 0.03 -13.07 5.82
CA GLY A 93 0.77 -11.97 5.19
C GLY A 93 1.82 -12.43 4.16
N GLU A 94 2.11 -13.73 4.07
CA GLU A 94 3.02 -14.31 3.07
C GLU A 94 2.48 -14.21 1.63
N TYR A 95 1.17 -14.03 1.47
CA TYR A 95 0.51 -13.88 0.17
C TYR A 95 0.38 -12.42 -0.30
N VAL A 96 0.82 -11.46 0.52
CA VAL A 96 0.88 -10.05 0.08
C VAL A 96 1.93 -9.93 -1.02
N HIS A 97 1.61 -9.19 -2.09
CA HIS A 97 2.50 -8.98 -3.23
C HIS A 97 2.94 -10.28 -3.94
N PHE A 98 2.07 -11.30 -3.97
CA PHE A 98 2.39 -12.57 -4.59
C PHE A 98 2.56 -12.43 -6.11
N GLY A 99 3.64 -13.01 -6.66
CA GLY A 99 3.83 -13.13 -8.12
C GLY A 99 4.06 -11.84 -8.92
N VAL A 100 4.03 -10.66 -8.31
CA VAL A 100 4.16 -9.35 -8.99
C VAL A 100 5.48 -8.66 -8.68
N THR A 101 5.73 -7.53 -9.35
CA THR A 101 6.88 -6.66 -9.12
C THR A 101 6.44 -5.30 -8.59
N SER A 102 7.41 -4.54 -8.09
CA SER A 102 7.16 -3.19 -7.58
C SER A 102 6.47 -2.27 -8.59
N ASN A 103 6.74 -2.43 -9.90
CA ASN A 103 6.16 -1.55 -10.90
C ASN A 103 4.66 -1.78 -11.07
N ASP A 104 4.19 -3.03 -10.97
CA ASP A 104 2.77 -3.38 -11.11
C ASP A 104 1.89 -2.69 -10.05
N ILE A 105 2.48 -2.31 -8.92
CA ILE A 105 1.82 -1.56 -7.84
C ILE A 105 1.94 -0.05 -8.04
N LEU A 106 3.06 0.41 -8.62
CA LEU A 106 3.38 1.83 -8.72
C LEU A 106 2.73 2.51 -9.93
N ASP A 107 2.44 1.77 -10.99
CA ASP A 107 1.87 2.30 -12.23
C ASP A 107 0.33 2.24 -12.30
N THR A 108 -0.30 1.50 -11.38
CA THR A 108 -1.75 1.33 -11.24
C THR A 108 -2.35 2.37 -10.30
#